data_AF-A0A222F8N7-F1
#
_entry.id   AF-A0A222F8N7-F1
#
_cell.length_a   1.000
_cell.length_b   1.000
_cell.length_c   1.000
_cell.angle_alpha   90.00
_cell.angle_beta   90.00
_cell.angle_gamma   90.00
#
_symmetry.space_group_name_H-M   'P 1'
#
loop_
_entity.id
_entity.type
_entity.pdbx_description
1 polymer ?
#
loop_
_entity_poly.entity_id
_entity_poly.type
_entity_poly.pdbx_seq_one_letter_code
_entity_poly.pdbx_strand_id
1 'polypeptide(L)'
;MIEFAMAVLRQPITAVVITFWFFFWVLNALDKFFARQDLGVVRWWGNHRVEKFTMYFEKLMWSPEYIKATLIFAGIVEFAAAGFFVVAGLRLVQGKPGVAYRTDLAITASIVVFLGFIIFDVIVGDRAELLEHSTYIGVLLVSFLAVAAESFFQHLRDLDSTSGLKKGPAGEP
;
A
#
# COMPACT_ATOMS: atom_id res chain seq x y z
N MET A 1 1.42 -1.80 -25.75
CA MET A 1 1.47 -3.00 -24.87
C MET A 1 2.89 -3.44 -24.55
N ILE A 2 3.78 -3.56 -25.54
CA ILE A 2 5.17 -4.01 -25.32
C ILE A 2 5.96 -3.02 -24.44
N GLU A 3 5.90 -1.71 -24.70
CA GLU A 3 6.60 -0.72 -23.86
C GLU A 3 6.13 -0.69 -22.40
N PHE A 4 4.82 -0.90 -22.19
CA PHE A 4 4.23 -1.00 -20.86
C PHE A 4 4.77 -2.21 -20.09
N ALA A 5 4.76 -3.38 -20.71
CA ALA A 5 5.30 -4.60 -20.11
C ALA A 5 6.80 -4.41 -19.81
N MET A 6 7.55 -3.79 -20.72
CA MET A 6 8.97 -3.52 -20.53
C MET A 6 9.25 -2.57 -19.35
N ALA A 7 8.43 -1.54 -19.13
CA ALA A 7 8.60 -0.62 -18.00
C ALA A 7 8.37 -1.33 -16.65
N VAL A 8 7.30 -2.14 -16.55
CA VAL A 8 6.98 -2.91 -15.35
C VAL A 8 8.02 -4.01 -15.09
N LEU A 9 8.47 -4.71 -16.14
CA LEU A 9 9.49 -5.76 -16.04
C LEU A 9 10.87 -5.24 -15.63
N ARG A 10 11.13 -3.92 -15.73
CA ARG A 10 12.36 -3.33 -15.19
C ARG A 10 12.35 -3.28 -13.67
N GLN A 11 11.19 -3.01 -13.04
CA GLN A 11 10.99 -2.85 -11.59
C GLN A 11 9.92 -3.83 -11.05
N PRO A 12 10.10 -5.16 -11.20
CA PRO A 12 9.08 -6.14 -10.84
C PRO A 12 8.73 -6.17 -9.35
N ILE A 13 9.71 -5.97 -8.46
CA ILE A 13 9.45 -5.96 -7.01
C ILE A 13 8.61 -4.76 -6.62
N THR A 14 8.98 -3.57 -7.12
CA THR A 14 8.21 -2.34 -6.91
C THR A 14 6.80 -2.47 -7.48
N ALA A 15 6.63 -3.12 -8.64
CA ALA A 15 5.32 -3.38 -9.21
C ALA A 15 4.44 -4.25 -8.29
N VAL A 16 4.99 -5.32 -7.73
CA VAL A 16 4.30 -6.21 -6.78
C VAL A 16 3.92 -5.44 -5.51
N VAL A 17 4.85 -4.68 -4.94
CA VAL A 17 4.60 -3.87 -3.74
C VAL A 17 3.47 -2.86 -3.97
N ILE A 18 3.52 -2.10 -5.08
CA ILE A 18 2.47 -1.14 -5.42
C ILE A 18 1.13 -1.84 -5.57
N THR A 19 1.09 -2.95 -6.30
CA THR A 19 -0.15 -3.67 -6.62
C THR A 19 -0.77 -4.26 -5.36
N PHE A 20 0.04 -4.94 -4.54
CA PHE A 20 -0.40 -5.54 -3.29
C PHE A 20 -1.01 -4.50 -2.35
N TRP A 21 -0.28 -3.42 -2.05
CA TRP A 21 -0.75 -2.41 -1.10
C TRP A 21 -1.90 -1.57 -1.65
N PHE A 22 -1.95 -1.32 -2.96
CA PHE A 22 -3.10 -0.71 -3.61
C PHE A 22 -4.37 -1.54 -3.37
N PHE A 23 -4.35 -2.83 -3.69
CA PHE A 23 -5.51 -3.70 -3.49
C PHE A 23 -5.82 -3.89 -2.02
N PHE A 24 -4.82 -4.01 -1.15
CA PHE A 24 -5.02 -4.07 0.28
C PHE A 24 -5.85 -2.89 0.78
N TRP A 25 -5.47 -1.65 0.44
CA TRP A 25 -6.17 -0.45 0.88
C TRP A 25 -7.54 -0.29 0.24
N VAL A 26 -7.66 -0.53 -1.07
CA VAL A 26 -8.94 -0.46 -1.77
C VAL A 26 -9.94 -1.46 -1.19
N LEU A 27 -9.55 -2.72 -1.03
CA LEU A 27 -10.45 -3.76 -0.53
C LEU A 27 -10.83 -3.51 0.94
N ASN A 28 -9.92 -3.03 1.78
CA ASN A 28 -10.24 -2.64 3.15
C ASN A 28 -11.21 -1.44 3.23
N ALA A 29 -11.02 -0.46 2.35
CA ALA A 29 -11.92 0.68 2.28
C ALA A 29 -13.31 0.23 1.85
N LEU A 30 -13.41 -0.52 0.74
CA LEU A 30 -14.66 -1.09 0.22
C LEU A 30 -15.38 -1.93 1.27
N ASP A 31 -14.65 -2.69 2.10
CA ASP A 31 -15.22 -3.48 3.19
C ASP A 31 -16.02 -2.61 4.18
N LYS A 32 -15.61 -1.35 4.41
CA LYS A 32 -16.30 -0.43 5.31
C LYS A 32 -17.53 0.22 4.67
N PHE A 33 -17.58 0.32 3.34
CA PHE A 33 -18.75 0.84 2.61
C PHE A 33 -19.81 -0.22 2.34
N PHE A 34 -19.37 -1.45 2.02
CA PHE A 34 -20.22 -2.52 1.51
C PHE A 34 -20.37 -3.70 2.47
N ALA A 35 -19.98 -3.55 3.74
CA ALA A 35 -20.10 -4.61 4.75
C ALA A 35 -21.46 -5.32 4.67
N ARG A 36 -21.44 -6.62 4.35
CA ARG A 36 -22.60 -7.52 4.23
C ARG A 36 -23.66 -7.12 3.19
N GLN A 37 -23.30 -6.30 2.21
CA GLN A 37 -24.20 -5.96 1.12
C GLN A 37 -24.15 -7.04 0.03
N ASP A 38 -25.34 -7.38 -0.47
CA ASP A 38 -25.48 -8.13 -1.70
C ASP A 38 -25.41 -7.15 -2.87
N LEU A 39 -24.35 -7.25 -3.68
CA LEU A 39 -24.14 -6.39 -4.85
C LEU A 39 -24.79 -6.99 -6.12
N GLY A 40 -25.68 -7.98 -5.95
CA GLY A 40 -26.43 -8.64 -7.00
C GLY A 40 -25.67 -9.80 -7.63
N VAL A 41 -24.47 -9.55 -8.13
CA VAL A 41 -23.62 -10.60 -8.75
C VAL A 41 -22.63 -11.24 -7.77
N VAL A 42 -22.30 -10.55 -6.69
CA VAL A 42 -21.37 -11.00 -5.65
C VAL A 42 -21.90 -10.56 -4.30
N ARG A 43 -21.94 -11.49 -3.35
CA ARG A 43 -22.18 -11.18 -1.94
C ARG A 43 -20.87 -10.78 -1.27
N TRP A 44 -20.80 -9.54 -0.78
CA TRP A 44 -19.62 -9.05 -0.07
C TRP A 44 -19.66 -9.52 1.39
N TRP A 45 -18.98 -10.63 1.68
CA TRP A 45 -19.01 -11.24 3.01
C TRP A 45 -18.35 -10.36 4.06
N GLY A 46 -17.20 -9.76 3.73
CA GLY A 46 -16.50 -8.75 4.52
C GLY A 46 -16.22 -9.12 5.98
N ASN A 47 -15.56 -8.23 6.72
CA ASN A 47 -15.45 -8.41 8.18
C ASN A 47 -16.71 -7.85 8.87
N HIS A 48 -16.96 -8.28 10.09
CA HIS A 48 -18.07 -7.82 10.94
C HIS A 48 -17.80 -6.44 11.55
N ARG A 49 -17.48 -5.46 10.70
CA ARG A 49 -17.00 -4.12 11.10
C ARG A 49 -18.03 -3.35 11.93
N VAL A 50 -19.32 -3.47 11.63
CA VAL A 50 -20.39 -2.82 12.41
C VAL A 50 -20.46 -3.38 13.83
N GLU A 51 -20.47 -4.70 13.98
CA GLU A 51 -20.50 -5.37 15.29
C GLU A 51 -19.24 -5.06 16.09
N LYS A 52 -18.08 -5.06 15.43
CA LYS A 52 -16.80 -4.73 16.05
C LYS A 52 -16.75 -3.30 16.57
N PHE A 53 -17.16 -2.33 15.76
CA PHE A 53 -17.22 -0.93 16.19
C PHE A 53 -18.32 -0.68 17.21
N THR A 54 -19.40 -1.48 17.22
CA THR A 54 -20.40 -1.43 18.30
C THR A 54 -19.74 -1.76 19.63
N MET A 55 -18.97 -2.86 19.70
CA MET A 55 -18.23 -3.21 20.92
C MET A 55 -17.22 -2.13 21.35
N TYR A 56 -16.56 -1.46 20.40
CA TYR A 56 -15.64 -0.36 20.72
C TYR A 56 -16.35 0.84 21.34
N PHE A 57 -17.48 1.24 20.76
CA PHE A 57 -18.26 2.37 21.22
C PHE A 57 -18.87 2.11 22.60
N GLU A 58 -19.33 0.89 22.86
CA GLU A 58 -19.77 0.46 24.19
C GLU A 58 -18.67 0.60 25.24
N LYS A 59 -17.44 0.12 24.95
CA LYS A 59 -16.29 0.26 25.85
C LYS A 59 -15.93 1.72 26.14
N LEU A 60 -16.10 2.60 25.16
CA LEU A 60 -15.82 4.04 25.28
C LEU A 60 -16.99 4.85 25.85
N MET A 61 -18.14 4.20 26.10
CA MET A 61 -19.40 4.86 26.47
C MET A 61 -19.82 5.94 25.46
N TRP A 62 -19.59 5.68 24.17
CA TRP A 62 -19.96 6.55 23.06
C TRP A 62 -21.27 6.11 22.41
N SER A 63 -22.00 7.07 21.82
CA SER A 63 -23.27 6.77 21.15
C SER A 63 -23.06 5.91 19.88
N PRO A 64 -23.82 4.80 19.70
CA PRO A 64 -23.76 3.96 18.50
C PRO A 64 -24.07 4.68 17.18
N GLU A 65 -24.74 5.83 17.23
CA GLU A 65 -25.12 6.62 16.06
C GLU A 65 -23.91 7.06 15.22
N TYR A 66 -22.74 7.21 15.86
CA TYR A 66 -21.52 7.63 15.19
C TYR A 66 -20.75 6.46 14.52
N ILE A 67 -21.10 5.20 14.78
CA ILE A 67 -20.38 4.03 14.24
C ILE A 67 -20.27 4.09 12.72
N LYS A 68 -21.38 4.36 12.03
CA LYS A 68 -21.41 4.45 10.57
C LYS A 68 -20.53 5.58 10.06
N ALA A 69 -20.57 6.74 10.71
CA ALA A 69 -19.74 7.89 10.35
C ALA A 69 -18.24 7.59 10.54
N THR A 70 -17.87 6.93 11.65
CA THR A 70 -16.49 6.51 11.92
C THR A 70 -15.99 5.48 10.90
N LEU A 71 -16.83 4.50 10.52
CA LEU A 71 -16.49 3.52 9.49
C LEU A 71 -16.28 4.17 8.12
N ILE A 72 -17.16 5.10 7.72
CA ILE A 72 -17.01 5.86 6.47
C ILE A 72 -15.74 6.70 6.51
N PHE A 73 -15.46 7.38 7.62
CA PHE A 73 -14.24 8.17 7.79
C PHE A 73 -12.99 7.29 7.63
N ALA A 74 -12.94 6.15 8.32
CA ALA A 74 -11.84 5.20 8.17
C ALA A 74 -11.71 4.72 6.72
N GLY A 75 -12.81 4.38 6.04
CA GLY A 75 -12.79 3.99 4.63
C GLY A 75 -12.26 5.08 3.69
N ILE A 76 -12.57 6.36 3.95
CA ILE A 76 -12.02 7.50 3.19
C ILE A 76 -10.51 7.61 3.38
N VAL A 77 -10.03 7.48 4.63
CA VAL A 77 -8.59 7.52 4.95
C VAL A 77 -7.86 6.39 4.21
N GLU A 78 -8.43 5.19 4.18
CA GLU A 78 -7.86 4.05 3.47
C GLU A 78 -7.85 4.23 1.96
N PHE A 79 -8.92 4.79 1.37
CA PHE A 79 -8.90 5.16 -0.05
C PHE A 79 -7.85 6.23 -0.36
N ALA A 80 -7.65 7.21 0.53
CA ALA A 80 -6.61 8.20 0.37
C ALA A 80 -5.22 7.54 0.35
N ALA A 81 -4.96 6.56 1.22
CA ALA A 81 -3.73 5.77 1.21
C ALA A 81 -3.55 4.99 -0.12
N ALA A 82 -4.61 4.35 -0.62
CA ALA A 82 -4.60 3.71 -1.93
C ALA A 82 -4.24 4.70 -3.06
N GLY A 83 -4.71 5.94 -2.98
CA GLY A 83 -4.43 6.99 -3.95
C GLY A 83 -2.92 7.27 -4.14
N PHE A 84 -2.12 7.16 -3.07
CA PHE A 84 -0.66 7.29 -3.20
C PHE A 84 -0.05 6.16 -4.05
N PHE A 85 -0.53 4.94 -3.89
CA PHE A 85 -0.10 3.80 -4.72
C PHE A 85 -0.56 3.92 -6.17
N VAL A 86 -1.73 4.52 -6.44
CA VAL A 86 -2.15 4.85 -7.81
C VAL A 86 -1.14 5.81 -8.45
N VAL A 87 -0.73 6.87 -7.74
CA VAL A 87 0.25 7.84 -8.26
C VAL A 87 1.61 7.19 -8.54
N ALA A 88 2.07 6.29 -7.66
CA ALA A 88 3.29 5.51 -7.88
C ALA A 88 3.15 4.57 -9.08
N GLY A 89 2.05 3.82 -9.17
CA GLY A 89 1.74 2.91 -10.27
C GLY A 89 1.67 3.62 -11.61
N LEU A 90 0.99 4.77 -11.70
CA LEU A 90 0.93 5.57 -12.93
C LEU A 90 2.32 6.00 -13.40
N ARG A 91 3.23 6.37 -12.49
CA ARG A 91 4.62 6.69 -12.86
C ARG A 91 5.38 5.46 -13.36
N LEU A 92 5.18 4.32 -12.73
CA LEU A 92 5.78 3.05 -13.16
C LEU A 92 5.33 2.67 -14.57
N VAL A 93 4.02 2.70 -14.83
CA VAL A 93 3.41 2.46 -16.15
C VAL A 93 3.95 3.42 -17.21
N GLN A 94 4.17 4.68 -16.85
CA GLN A 94 4.69 5.72 -17.74
C GLN A 94 6.22 5.67 -17.92
N GLY A 95 6.93 4.76 -17.23
CA GLY A 95 8.40 4.69 -17.28
C GLY A 95 9.09 5.97 -16.80
N LYS A 96 8.43 6.78 -15.96
CA LYS A 96 8.98 8.06 -15.49
C LYS A 96 9.97 7.84 -14.33
N PRO A 97 11.00 8.68 -14.20
CA PRO A 97 11.89 8.62 -13.04
C PRO A 97 11.14 8.92 -11.73
N GLY A 98 11.67 8.42 -10.62
CA GLY A 98 11.14 8.67 -9.28
C GLY A 98 10.01 7.73 -8.83
N VAL A 99 9.86 6.56 -9.44
CA VAL A 99 8.91 5.52 -9.00
C VAL A 99 9.20 5.08 -7.56
N ALA A 100 10.47 4.77 -7.25
CA ALA A 100 10.89 4.37 -5.90
C ALA A 100 10.48 5.41 -4.86
N TYR A 101 10.85 6.68 -5.06
CA TYR A 101 10.46 7.77 -4.17
C TYR A 101 8.94 7.91 -3.96
N ARG A 102 8.13 7.74 -5.01
CA ARG A 102 6.66 7.80 -4.86
C ARG A 102 6.09 6.58 -4.15
N THR A 103 6.70 5.42 -4.33
CA THR A 103 6.37 4.21 -3.60
C THR A 103 6.71 4.38 -2.12
N ASP A 104 7.87 4.97 -1.80
CA ASP A 104 8.28 5.28 -0.43
C ASP A 104 7.32 6.24 0.26
N LEU A 105 6.84 7.27 -0.44
CA LEU A 105 5.79 8.15 0.08
C LEU A 105 4.47 7.41 0.34
N ALA A 106 4.08 6.49 -0.53
CA ALA A 106 2.87 5.68 -0.35
C ALA A 106 2.98 4.73 0.85
N ILE A 107 4.15 4.09 1.01
CA ILE A 107 4.47 3.26 2.17
C ILE A 107 4.46 4.12 3.44
N THR A 108 5.07 5.29 3.42
CA THR A 108 5.11 6.21 4.57
C THR A 108 3.70 6.65 4.98
N ALA A 109 2.86 7.04 4.01
CA ALA A 109 1.47 7.38 4.27
C ALA A 109 0.71 6.20 4.90
N SER A 110 0.95 4.98 4.41
CA SER A 110 0.36 3.74 4.96
C SER A 110 0.78 3.50 6.41
N ILE A 111 2.07 3.68 6.73
CA ILE A 111 2.58 3.57 8.11
C ILE A 111 1.88 4.59 9.02
N VAL A 112 1.72 5.83 8.59
CA VAL A 112 1.02 6.87 9.38
C VAL A 112 -0.43 6.47 9.66
N VAL A 113 -1.14 5.94 8.66
CA VAL A 113 -2.52 5.44 8.85
C VAL A 113 -2.55 4.31 9.87
N PHE A 114 -1.68 3.31 9.74
CA PHE A 114 -1.63 2.18 10.69
C PHE A 114 -1.19 2.60 12.09
N LEU A 115 -0.31 3.58 12.24
CA LEU A 115 0.02 4.14 13.56
C LEU A 115 -1.21 4.74 14.22
N GLY A 116 -2.05 5.45 13.45
CA GLY A 116 -3.34 5.94 13.92
C GLY A 116 -4.26 4.82 14.40
N PHE A 117 -4.37 3.74 13.63
CA PHE A 117 -5.17 2.57 14.00
C PHE A 117 -4.63 1.86 15.24
N ILE A 118 -3.32 1.66 15.34
CA ILE A 118 -2.66 1.08 16.51
C ILE A 118 -2.92 1.88 17.78
N ILE A 119 -2.83 3.22 17.71
CA ILE A 119 -3.16 4.09 18.84
C ILE A 119 -4.61 3.86 19.28
N PHE A 120 -5.53 3.81 18.31
CA PHE A 120 -6.93 3.54 18.58
C PHE A 120 -7.14 2.14 19.20
N ASP A 121 -6.49 1.10 18.67
CA ASP A 121 -6.59 -0.28 19.18
C ASP A 121 -6.13 -0.40 20.63
N VAL A 122 -5.08 0.34 21.01
CA VAL A 122 -4.62 0.42 22.41
C VAL A 122 -5.68 1.07 23.29
N ILE A 123 -6.30 2.16 22.83
CA ILE A 123 -7.34 2.91 23.57
C ILE A 123 -8.58 2.03 23.79
N VAL A 124 -9.05 1.31 22.76
CA VAL A 124 -10.23 0.42 22.86
C VAL A 124 -9.90 -0.97 23.43
N GLY A 125 -8.62 -1.25 23.63
CA GLY A 125 -8.12 -2.51 24.16
C GLY A 125 -8.34 -3.70 23.22
N ASP A 126 -8.30 -3.51 21.90
CA ASP A 126 -8.33 -4.61 20.92
C ASP A 126 -6.91 -5.10 20.64
N ARG A 127 -6.51 -6.18 21.31
CA ARG A 127 -5.17 -6.76 21.16
C ARG A 127 -4.98 -7.53 19.85
N ALA A 128 -6.07 -8.02 19.24
CA ALA A 128 -6.00 -8.75 17.99
C ALA A 128 -5.75 -7.78 16.82
N GLU A 129 -6.49 -6.67 16.75
CA GLU A 129 -6.26 -5.63 15.72
C GLU A 129 -4.92 -4.93 15.93
N LEU A 130 -4.52 -4.68 17.18
CA LEU A 130 -3.20 -4.15 17.49
C LEU A 130 -2.08 -5.02 16.89
N LEU A 131 -2.16 -6.35 17.04
CA LEU A 131 -1.18 -7.28 16.49
C LEU A 131 -1.22 -7.27 14.96
N GLU A 132 -2.41 -7.27 14.37
CA GLU A 132 -2.62 -7.26 12.93
C GLU A 132 -2.02 -5.99 12.30
N HIS A 133 -2.41 -4.80 12.78
CA HIS A 133 -1.90 -3.52 12.30
C HIS A 133 -0.39 -3.35 12.54
N SER A 134 0.14 -3.84 13.67
CA SER A 134 1.59 -3.83 13.93
C SER A 134 2.35 -4.71 12.92
N THR A 135 1.76 -5.86 12.57
CA THR A 135 2.33 -6.76 11.56
C THR A 135 2.35 -6.09 10.20
N TYR A 136 1.28 -5.38 9.81
CA TYR A 136 1.26 -4.63 8.55
C TYR A 136 2.33 -3.55 8.48
N ILE A 137 2.62 -2.84 9.57
CA ILE A 137 3.78 -1.92 9.62
C ILE A 137 5.08 -2.68 9.37
N GLY A 138 5.28 -3.85 9.97
CA GLY A 138 6.44 -4.70 9.70
C GLY A 138 6.57 -5.06 8.21
N VAL A 139 5.48 -5.49 7.57
CA VAL A 139 5.46 -5.82 6.14
C VAL A 139 5.70 -4.57 5.26
N LEU A 140 5.21 -3.40 5.65
CA LEU A 140 5.50 -2.13 4.98
C LEU A 140 6.99 -1.75 5.05
N LEU A 141 7.63 -1.95 6.20
CA LEU A 141 9.07 -1.73 6.36
C LEU A 141 9.89 -2.69 5.48
N VAL A 142 9.49 -3.96 5.40
CA VAL A 142 10.11 -4.93 4.48
C VAL A 142 9.89 -4.52 3.02
N SER A 143 8.68 -4.06 2.69
CA SER A 143 8.35 -3.56 1.34
C SER A 143 9.22 -2.37 0.95
N PHE A 144 9.45 -1.43 1.88
CA PHE A 144 10.35 -0.30 1.69
C PHE A 144 11.78 -0.75 1.39
N LEU A 145 12.32 -1.67 2.19
CA LEU A 145 13.65 -2.22 1.97
C LEU A 145 13.76 -2.94 0.62
N ALA A 146 12.72 -3.67 0.22
CA ALA A 146 12.69 -4.38 -1.07
C ALA A 146 12.71 -3.41 -2.26
N VAL A 147 11.92 -2.33 -2.20
CA VAL A 147 11.91 -1.27 -3.23
C VAL A 147 13.27 -0.56 -3.30
N ALA A 148 13.85 -0.21 -2.14
CA ALA A 148 15.16 0.43 -2.07
C ALA A 148 16.27 -0.47 -2.64
N ALA A 149 16.27 -1.76 -2.30
CA ALA A 149 17.23 -2.73 -2.82
C ALA A 149 17.12 -2.88 -4.34
N GLU A 150 15.91 -3.02 -4.88
CA GLU A 150 15.69 -3.10 -6.33
C GLU A 150 16.20 -1.84 -7.05
N SER A 151 15.88 -0.65 -6.52
CA SER A 151 16.36 0.62 -7.08
C SER A 151 17.89 0.72 -7.06
N PHE A 152 18.54 0.25 -6.00
CA PHE A 152 20.00 0.24 -5.90
C PHE A 152 20.64 -0.72 -6.92
N PHE A 153 20.15 -1.94 -7.04
CA PHE A 153 20.69 -2.91 -8.00
C PHE A 153 20.46 -2.49 -9.45
N GLN A 154 19.36 -1.81 -9.75
CA GLN A 154 19.14 -1.22 -11.08
C GLN A 154 20.17 -0.14 -11.39
N HIS A 155 20.44 0.75 -10.43
CA HIS A 155 21.46 1.78 -10.60
C HIS A 155 22.85 1.18 -10.91
N LEU A 156 23.23 0.12 -10.19
CA LEU A 156 24.49 -0.59 -10.48
C LEU A 156 24.52 -1.21 -11.88
N ARG A 157 23.42 -1.82 -12.32
CA ARG A 157 23.31 -2.41 -13.66
C ARG A 157 23.41 -1.35 -14.76
N ASP A 158 22.81 -0.19 -14.56
CA ASP A 158 22.87 0.93 -15.49
C ASP A 158 24.30 1.48 -15.60
N LEU A 159 25.03 1.60 -14.49
CA LEU A 159 26.45 1.99 -14.48
C LEU A 159 27.34 1.00 -15.25
N ASP A 160 27.15 -0.30 -15.02
CA ASP A 160 27.94 -1.35 -15.70
C ASP A 160 27.73 -1.31 -17.22
N SER A 161 26.47 -1.20 -17.66
CA SER A 161 26.12 -1.08 -19.09
C SER A 161 26.76 0.14 -19.77
N THR A 162 26.87 1.26 -19.04
CA THR A 162 27.50 2.49 -19.53
C THR A 162 29.03 2.36 -19.59
N SER A 163 29.63 1.60 -18.67
CA SER A 163 31.08 1.34 -18.65
C SER A 163 31.54 0.41 -19.78
N GLY A 164 30.72 -0.59 -20.12
CA GLY A 164 30.99 -1.52 -21.24
C GLY A 164 30.98 -0.83 -22.61
N LEU A 165 30.11 0.16 -22.82
CA LEU A 165 30.09 0.97 -24.05
C LEU A 165 31.35 1.81 -24.25
N LYS A 166 32.06 2.18 -23.17
CA LYS A 166 33.34 2.91 -23.26
C LYS A 166 34.54 2.01 -23.57
N LYS A 167 34.38 0.68 -23.58
CA LYS A 167 35.43 -0.30 -23.93
C LYS A 167 35.31 -0.84 -25.37
N GLY A 168 34.71 -0.07 -26.30
CA GLY A 168 34.85 -0.31 -27.75
C GLY A 168 36.30 -0.04 -28.21
N PRO A 169 36.82 -0.73 -29.23
CA PRO A 169 38.25 -0.99 -29.39
C PRO A 169 39.03 0.30 -29.51
N ALA A 170 39.85 0.58 -28.49
CA ALA A 170 41.02 1.41 -28.67
C ALA A 170 41.86 0.68 -29.73
N GLY A 171 42.02 1.33 -30.88
CA GLY A 171 42.73 0.80 -32.04
C GLY A 171 44.03 0.13 -31.62
N GLU A 172 44.20 -1.09 -32.11
CA GLU A 172 45.49 -1.76 -32.15
C GLU A 172 46.52 -0.83 -32.85
N PRO A 173 47.79 -0.86 -32.41
CA PRO A 173 48.85 0.05 -32.86
C PRO A 173 49.19 -0.05 -34.34
#